data_AF-A0A3D1Q5I1-F1
#
_entry.id   AF-A0A3D1Q5I1-F1
#
_cell.length_a   1.000
_cell.length_b   1.000
_cell.length_c   1.000
_cell.angle_alpha   90.00
_cell.angle_beta   90.00
_cell.angle_gamma   90.00
#
_symmetry.space_group_name_H-M   'P 1'
#
loop_
_entity.id
_entity.type
_entity.pdbx_description
1 polymer ?
#
loop_
_entity_poly.entity_id
_entity_poly.type
_entity_poly.pdbx_seq_one_letter_code
_entity_poly.pdbx_strand_id
1 'polypeptide(L)'
;MSDQATLGIFLLLTLAFPVGAMVAARLFRAKPRPSQEKLLPYECGVDTKGPSWMRYRVNYFLYALVFLAFDVETIFLFPWAV
;
A
#
# COMPACT_ATOMS: atom_id res chain seq x y z
N MET A 1 30.75 -4.45 -2.50
CA MET A 1 30.26 -3.34 -3.36
C MET A 1 29.39 -3.85 -4.52
N SER A 2 29.71 -4.99 -5.14
CA SER A 2 28.86 -5.65 -6.15
C SER A 2 27.46 -6.00 -5.61
N ASP A 3 27.36 -6.52 -4.39
CA ASP A 3 26.09 -7.08 -3.89
C ASP A 3 25.05 -5.99 -3.61
N GLN A 4 25.49 -4.85 -3.07
CA GLN A 4 24.63 -3.67 -2.90
C GLN A 4 24.17 -3.12 -4.26
N ALA A 5 25.02 -3.14 -5.28
CA ALA A 5 24.65 -2.74 -6.64
C ALA A 5 23.61 -3.72 -7.23
N THR A 6 23.79 -5.03 -7.02
CA THR A 6 22.81 -6.06 -7.43
C THR A 6 21.45 -5.84 -6.75
N LEU A 7 21.43 -5.57 -5.43
CA LEU A 7 20.20 -5.26 -4.70
C LEU A 7 19.53 -3.98 -5.21
N GLY A 8 20.31 -2.95 -5.51
CA GLY A 8 19.81 -1.70 -6.09
C GLY A 8 19.17 -1.91 -7.46
N ILE A 9 19.81 -2.69 -8.33
CA ILE A 9 19.25 -3.04 -9.65
C ILE A 9 17.96 -3.85 -9.48
N PHE A 10 17.93 -4.81 -8.55
CA PHE A 10 16.74 -5.61 -8.28
C PHE A 10 15.57 -4.75 -7.77
N LEU A 11 15.83 -3.80 -6.86
CA LEU A 11 14.84 -2.84 -6.39
C LEU A 11 14.28 -1.99 -7.54
N LEU A 12 15.15 -1.50 -8.43
CA LEU A 12 14.73 -0.72 -9.59
C LEU A 12 13.85 -1.54 -10.53
N LEU A 13 14.21 -2.79 -10.83
CA LEU A 13 13.41 -3.67 -11.68
C LEU A 13 12.05 -3.99 -11.07
N THR A 14 12.01 -4.28 -9.76
CA THR A 14 10.77 -4.61 -9.05
C THR A 14 9.82 -3.42 -8.93
N LEU A 15 10.31 -2.19 -8.87
CA LEU A 15 9.49 -0.98 -8.95
C LEU A 15 9.09 -0.64 -10.39
N ALA A 16 10.01 -0.79 -11.34
CA ALA A 16 9.78 -0.49 -12.75
C ALA A 16 8.71 -1.39 -13.36
N PHE A 17 8.63 -2.65 -12.96
CA PHE A 17 7.65 -3.60 -13.48
C PHE A 17 6.18 -3.18 -13.23
N PRO A 18 5.69 -2.97 -11.99
CA PRO A 18 4.31 -2.55 -11.74
C PRO A 18 4.03 -1.14 -12.29
N VAL A 19 4.99 -0.23 -12.24
CA VAL A 19 4.84 1.11 -12.83
C VAL A 19 4.68 1.00 -14.35
N GLY A 20 5.56 0.23 -15.00
CA GLY A 20 5.49 -0.04 -16.44
C GLY A 20 4.18 -0.71 -16.83
N ALA A 21 3.70 -1.69 -16.05
CA ALA A 21 2.42 -2.34 -16.27
C ALA A 21 1.24 -1.37 -16.14
N MET A 22 1.23 -0.49 -15.13
CA MET A 22 0.20 0.56 -14.98
C MET A 22 0.24 1.58 -16.12
N VAL A 23 1.43 1.99 -16.57
CA VAL A 23 1.59 2.91 -17.71
C VAL A 23 1.10 2.25 -18.99
N ALA A 24 1.50 1.01 -19.26
CA ALA A 24 1.02 0.23 -20.40
C ALA A 24 -0.51 0.08 -20.35
N ALA A 25 -1.07 -0.28 -19.20
CA ALA A 25 -2.52 -0.38 -19.02
C ALA A 25 -3.21 0.97 -19.31
N ARG A 26 -2.63 2.10 -18.89
CA ARG A 26 -3.18 3.43 -19.18
C ARG A 26 -3.12 3.81 -20.66
N LEU A 27 -2.06 3.39 -21.37
CA LEU A 27 -1.86 3.68 -22.80
C LEU A 27 -2.73 2.79 -23.70
N PHE A 28 -2.87 1.50 -23.38
CA PHE A 28 -3.60 0.54 -24.20
C PHE A 28 -5.09 0.42 -23.85
N ARG A 29 -5.54 0.90 -22.69
CA ARG A 29 -6.97 0.90 -22.33
C ARG A 29 -7.76 1.78 -23.30
N ALA A 30 -8.97 1.34 -23.65
CA ALA A 30 -9.95 2.16 -24.37
C ALA A 30 -10.12 3.53 -23.70
N LYS A 31 -10.24 4.59 -24.52
CA LYS A 31 -10.34 5.96 -24.01
C LYS A 31 -11.47 6.05 -22.96
N PRO A 32 -11.17 6.47 -21.72
CA PRO A 32 -12.19 6.58 -20.70
C PRO A 32 -13.30 7.52 -21.19
N ARG A 33 -14.55 7.10 -21.02
CA ARG A 33 -15.71 7.99 -21.05
C ARG A 33 -16.13 8.22 -19.60
N PRO A 34 -15.51 9.19 -18.90
CA PRO A 34 -15.89 9.51 -17.53
C PRO A 34 -17.31 10.05 -17.55
N SER A 35 -18.22 9.35 -16.86
CA SER A 35 -19.53 9.86 -16.48
C SER A 35 -19.51 10.07 -14.98
N GLN A 36 -20.32 11.00 -14.46
CA GLN A 36 -20.41 11.23 -13.01
C GLN A 36 -20.72 9.93 -12.26
N GLU A 37 -21.67 9.13 -12.78
CA GLU A 37 -22.02 7.80 -12.26
C GLU A 37 -20.84 6.83 -12.09
N LYS A 38 -19.85 6.85 -13.01
CA LYS A 38 -18.69 5.94 -12.94
C LYS A 38 -17.64 6.37 -11.92
N LEU A 39 -17.75 7.61 -11.46
CA LEU A 39 -16.81 8.22 -10.51
C LEU A 39 -17.39 8.29 -9.10
N LEU A 40 -18.66 7.89 -8.92
CA LEU A 40 -19.28 7.80 -7.60
C LEU A 40 -18.70 6.62 -6.80
N PRO A 41 -18.55 6.76 -5.47
CA PRO A 41 -18.23 5.64 -4.61
C PRO A 41 -19.29 4.53 -4.73
N TYR A 42 -18.84 3.28 -4.65
CA TYR A 42 -19.75 2.13 -4.68
C TYR A 42 -20.47 1.98 -3.34
N GLU A 43 -21.80 1.97 -3.37
CA GLU A 43 -22.66 1.78 -2.20
C GLU A 43 -23.86 0.90 -2.58
N CYS A 44 -23.61 -0.28 -3.17
CA CYS A 44 -24.64 -1.30 -3.49
C CYS A 44 -25.87 -0.80 -4.29
N GLY A 45 -25.71 0.26 -5.09
CA GLY A 45 -26.78 0.84 -5.91
C GLY A 45 -27.58 1.96 -5.25
N VAL A 46 -27.18 2.44 -4.07
CA VAL A 46 -27.72 3.66 -3.46
C VAL A 46 -26.67 4.76 -3.42
N ASP A 47 -27.09 6.02 -3.23
CA ASP A 47 -26.15 7.11 -3.02
C ASP A 47 -25.57 7.06 -1.60
N THR A 48 -24.27 7.34 -1.49
CA THR A 48 -23.61 7.52 -0.20
C THR A 48 -24.27 8.65 0.59
N LYS A 49 -24.58 8.41 1.87
CA LYS A 49 -25.20 9.40 2.75
C LYS A 49 -24.35 9.63 3.99
N GLY A 50 -24.21 10.90 4.37
CA GLY A 50 -23.52 11.30 5.60
C GLY A 50 -21.99 11.37 5.47
N PRO A 51 -21.30 11.79 6.55
CA PRO A 51 -19.85 11.87 6.57
C PRO A 51 -19.23 10.47 6.57
N SER A 52 -18.18 10.28 5.77
CA SER A 52 -17.36 9.04 5.77
C SER A 52 -16.45 8.90 6.99
N TRP A 53 -16.44 9.91 7.87
CA TRP A 53 -15.66 9.91 9.09
C TRP A 53 -16.32 9.07 10.18
N MET A 54 -15.78 7.88 10.38
CA MET A 54 -16.15 7.01 11.49
C MET A 54 -15.00 6.86 12.49
N ARG A 55 -15.33 6.77 13.77
CA ARG A 55 -14.36 6.46 14.81
C ARG A 55 -13.92 5.00 14.67
N TYR A 56 -12.70 4.80 14.20
CA TYR A 56 -12.07 3.49 14.19
C TYR A 56 -11.87 2.96 15.62
N ARG A 57 -11.89 1.64 15.78
CA ARG A 57 -11.69 0.99 17.08
C ARG A 57 -10.27 1.24 17.57
N VAL A 58 -10.11 1.51 18.86
CA VAL A 58 -8.79 1.73 19.49
C VAL A 58 -7.86 0.50 19.36
N ASN A 59 -8.42 -0.69 19.17
CA ASN A 59 -7.67 -1.93 19.06
C ASN A 59 -6.62 -1.89 17.94
N TYR A 60 -6.87 -1.21 16.81
CA TYR A 60 -5.88 -1.08 15.74
C TYR A 60 -4.62 -0.33 16.21
N PHE A 61 -4.80 0.71 17.02
CA PHE A 61 -3.70 1.45 17.62
C PHE A 61 -2.94 0.57 18.62
N LEU A 62 -3.65 -0.19 19.47
CA LEU A 62 -3.02 -1.09 20.43
C LEU A 62 -2.20 -2.19 19.74
N TYR A 63 -2.70 -2.76 18.64
CA TYR A 63 -1.94 -3.72 17.83
C TYR A 63 -0.68 -3.11 17.23
N ALA A 64 -0.77 -1.89 16.67
CA ALA A 64 0.39 -1.19 16.12
C ALA A 64 1.42 -0.85 17.21
N LEU A 65 0.97 -0.42 18.39
CA LEU A 65 1.84 -0.08 19.52
C LEU A 65 2.58 -1.31 20.05
N VAL A 66 1.87 -2.42 20.23
CA VAL A 66 2.47 -3.69 20.67
C VAL A 66 3.43 -4.22 19.62
N PHE A 67 3.07 -4.19 18.33
CA PHE A 67 3.97 -4.57 17.23
C PHE A 67 5.25 -3.74 17.25
N LEU A 68 5.16 -2.41 17.37
CA LEU A 68 6.32 -1.52 17.44
C LEU A 68 7.21 -1.83 18.64
N ALA A 69 6.63 -2.10 19.81
CA ALA A 69 7.40 -2.48 21.00
C ALA A 69 8.18 -3.78 20.77
N PHE A 70 7.53 -4.81 20.24
CA PHE A 70 8.20 -6.08 19.93
C PHE A 70 9.24 -5.96 18.81
N ASP A 71 9.01 -5.13 17.79
CA ASP A 71 9.99 -4.87 16.73
C ASP A 71 11.29 -4.29 17.33
N VAL A 72 11.15 -3.30 18.23
CA VAL A 72 12.28 -2.73 18.98
C VAL A 72 12.96 -3.78 19.88
N GLU A 73 12.20 -4.60 20.59
CA GLU A 73 12.77 -5.70 21.39
C GLU A 73 13.57 -6.68 20.52
N THR A 74 13.09 -7.01 19.32
CA THR A 74 13.80 -7.94 18.43
C THR A 74 15.15 -7.38 17.99
N ILE A 75 15.27 -6.06 17.76
CA ILE A 75 16.56 -5.40 17.45
C ILE A 75 17.59 -5.65 18.56
N PHE A 76 17.18 -5.76 19.82
CA PHE A 76 18.08 -6.09 20.94
C PHE A 76 18.34 -7.59 21.08
N LEU A 77 17.38 -8.45 20.70
CA LEU A 77 17.55 -9.90 20.74
C LEU A 77 18.50 -10.41 19.63
N PHE A 78 18.49 -9.80 18.43
CA PHE A 78 19.30 -10.26 17.30
C PHE A 78 20.81 -10.28 17.58
N PRO A 79 21.44 -9.23 18.15
CA PRO A 79 22.87 -9.27 18.50
C PRO A 79 23.25 -10.26 19.59
N TRP A 80 22.29 -10.68 20.43
CA TRP A 80 22.53 -11.76 21.41
C TRP A 80 22.39 -13.14 20.77
N ALA A 81 21.51 -13.30 19.78
CA ALA A 81 21.21 -14.57 19.14
C ALA A 81 22.23 -14.98 18.06
N VAL A 82 22.93 -14.01 17.45
CA VAL A 82 23.98 -14.19 16.43
C VAL A 82 25.36 -14.11 17.07
#